data_AF-A0A946DAR5-F1
#
_entry.id   AF-A0A946DAR5-F1
#
_cell.length_a   1.000
_cell.length_b   1.000
_cell.length_c   1.000
_cell.angle_alpha   90.00
_cell.angle_beta   90.00
_cell.angle_gamma   90.00
#
_symmetry.space_group_name_H-M   'P 1'
#
loop_
_entity.id
_entity.type
_entity.pdbx_description
1 polymer ?
#
loop_
_entity_poly.entity_id
_entity_poly.type
_entity_poly.pdbx_seq_one_letter_code
_entity_poly.pdbx_strand_id
1 'polypeptide(L)'
;MGAGVIPLSVKNGQVQFLFQHTFSGRKAGYFIDFGGGLGKNEGYRETAIREFVEETETMYLTDELQLACLSDELVTRQIIDVEKMFERTLSEHPHWWCQRKPGKSVPPKDWRTYFIEFPFRDISLMNHEWKSSTTGRFKKRRELVWVSADDLLDIYASTPDKLWKRVRQLENAATLIREIKITLRHI
;
A
#
# COMPACT_ATOMS: atom_id res chain seq x y z
N MET A 1 -15.15 -8.02 -5.49
CA MET A 1 -14.03 -7.32 -6.11
C MET A 1 -13.32 -6.47 -5.04
N GLY A 2 -12.06 -6.11 -5.25
CA GLY A 2 -11.35 -5.17 -4.38
C GLY A 2 -10.06 -4.67 -5.02
N ALA A 3 -9.43 -3.68 -4.43
CA ALA A 3 -8.10 -3.27 -4.87
C ALA A 3 -7.28 -2.72 -3.71
N GLY A 4 -5.98 -2.62 -3.97
CA GLY A 4 -5.04 -1.99 -3.08
C GLY A 4 -3.86 -1.38 -3.81
N VAL A 5 -2.98 -0.77 -3.04
CA VAL A 5 -1.73 -0.19 -3.51
C VAL A 5 -0.58 -0.64 -2.62
N ILE A 6 0.57 -0.86 -3.24
CA ILE A 6 1.88 -0.96 -2.60
C ILE A 6 2.65 0.29 -3.06
N PRO A 7 2.69 1.35 -2.24
CA PRO A 7 3.52 2.51 -2.51
C PRO A 7 4.97 2.10 -2.62
N LEU A 8 5.72 2.73 -3.52
CA LEU A 8 7.15 2.52 -3.68
C LEU A 8 7.89 3.84 -3.75
N SER A 9 9.15 3.84 -3.37
CA SER A 9 10.00 5.02 -3.46
C SER A 9 11.47 4.64 -3.61
N VAL A 10 12.29 5.57 -4.10
CA VAL A 10 13.74 5.41 -4.14
C VAL A 10 14.35 6.21 -3.00
N LYS A 11 15.10 5.53 -2.12
CA LYS A 11 15.89 6.16 -1.06
C LYS A 11 17.31 5.64 -1.10
N ASN A 12 18.29 6.54 -1.16
CA ASN A 12 19.72 6.20 -1.20
C ASN A 12 20.05 5.18 -2.31
N GLY A 13 19.45 5.33 -3.50
CA GLY A 13 19.64 4.42 -4.63
C GLY A 13 18.98 3.04 -4.49
N GLN A 14 18.14 2.85 -3.45
CA GLN A 14 17.41 1.61 -3.23
C GLN A 14 15.91 1.81 -3.43
N VAL A 15 15.30 0.97 -4.26
CA VAL A 15 13.85 0.87 -4.37
C VAL A 15 13.31 0.19 -3.11
N GLN A 16 12.33 0.83 -2.48
CA GLN A 16 11.65 0.37 -1.29
C GLN A 16 10.14 0.34 -1.51
N PHE A 17 9.46 -0.62 -0.90
CA PHE A 17 8.01 -0.82 -0.98
C PHE A 17 7.41 -0.67 0.41
N LEU A 18 6.35 0.13 0.53
CA LEU A 18 5.67 0.39 1.78
C LEU A 18 4.61 -0.67 2.03
N PHE A 19 4.68 -1.29 3.20
CA PHE A 19 3.66 -2.19 3.72
C PHE A 19 3.15 -1.68 5.06
N GLN A 20 2.04 -2.26 5.50
CA GLN A 20 1.51 -2.09 6.85
C GLN A 20 1.43 -3.43 7.58
N HIS A 21 1.55 -3.36 8.90
CA HIS A 21 1.18 -4.39 9.87
C HIS A 21 -0.02 -3.92 10.67
N THR A 22 -0.80 -4.88 11.16
CA THR A 22 -1.82 -4.62 12.18
C THR A 22 -1.27 -4.98 13.55
N PHE A 23 -1.51 -4.14 14.57
CA PHE A 23 -1.07 -4.42 15.95
C PHE A 23 -1.72 -5.67 16.57
N SER A 24 -2.88 -6.11 16.06
CA SER A 24 -3.59 -7.27 16.58
C SER A 24 -4.50 -7.92 15.53
N GLY A 25 -5.06 -9.06 15.90
CA GLY A 25 -6.03 -9.80 15.08
C GLY A 25 -5.39 -10.67 14.01
N ARG A 26 -6.22 -11.19 13.11
CA ARG A 26 -5.85 -12.23 12.13
C ARG A 26 -4.70 -11.85 11.18
N LYS A 27 -4.49 -10.56 10.94
CA LYS A 27 -3.45 -10.06 10.02
C LYS A 27 -2.16 -9.63 10.76
N ALA A 28 -2.10 -9.76 12.07
CA ALA A 28 -0.91 -9.39 12.83
C ALA A 28 0.32 -10.20 12.37
N GLY A 29 1.46 -9.52 12.23
CA GLY A 29 2.71 -10.11 11.77
C GLY A 29 2.86 -10.32 10.25
N TYR A 30 1.85 -9.99 9.44
CA TYR A 30 1.94 -10.09 7.99
C TYR A 30 2.26 -8.75 7.33
N PHE A 31 3.01 -8.75 6.23
CA PHE A 31 3.10 -7.61 5.32
C PHE A 31 1.81 -7.51 4.51
N ILE A 32 1.13 -6.36 4.62
CA ILE A 32 -0.19 -6.13 4.03
C ILE A 32 -0.10 -4.90 3.12
N ASP A 33 -0.74 -4.98 1.95
CA ASP A 33 -1.01 -3.86 1.05
C ASP A 33 -2.04 -2.90 1.65
N PHE A 34 -2.13 -1.67 1.16
CA PHE A 34 -3.21 -0.75 1.54
C PHE A 34 -4.41 -1.01 0.65
N GLY A 35 -5.49 -1.58 1.17
CA GLY A 35 -6.57 -2.03 0.28
C GLY A 35 -7.78 -2.69 0.90
N GLY A 36 -8.91 -2.51 0.22
CA GLY A 36 -10.23 -2.96 0.65
C GLY A 36 -11.15 -3.39 -0.48
N GLY A 37 -12.44 -3.54 -0.15
CA GLY A 37 -13.47 -3.87 -1.14
C GLY A 37 -13.86 -2.63 -1.93
N LEU A 38 -14.40 -2.82 -3.13
CA LEU A 38 -15.00 -1.72 -3.91
C LEU A 38 -16.15 -1.09 -3.11
N GLY A 39 -16.17 0.25 -3.09
CA GLY A 39 -17.33 1.04 -2.72
C GLY A 39 -18.43 1.02 -3.80
N LYS A 40 -19.51 1.76 -3.54
CA LYS A 40 -20.61 1.90 -4.50
C LYS A 40 -20.12 2.69 -5.72
N ASN A 41 -20.25 2.10 -6.91
CA ASN A 41 -19.84 2.69 -8.19
C ASN A 41 -18.33 3.02 -8.28
N GLU A 42 -17.50 2.37 -7.46
CA GLU A 42 -16.07 2.61 -7.42
C GLU A 42 -15.32 1.62 -8.33
N GLY A 43 -14.37 2.10 -9.13
CA GLY A 43 -13.46 1.26 -9.88
C GLY A 43 -12.27 0.78 -9.04
N TYR A 44 -11.38 0.00 -9.65
CA TYR A 44 -10.22 -0.55 -8.96
C TYR A 44 -9.22 0.52 -8.51
N ARG A 45 -8.97 1.53 -9.34
CA ARG A 45 -8.02 2.61 -9.05
C ARG A 45 -8.53 3.47 -7.90
N GLU A 46 -9.79 3.90 -8.00
CA GLU A 46 -10.47 4.71 -6.99
C GLU A 46 -10.48 4.00 -5.63
N THR A 47 -10.77 2.68 -5.63
CA THR A 47 -10.73 1.84 -4.42
C THR A 47 -9.34 1.84 -3.77
N ALA A 48 -8.28 1.65 -4.57
CA ALA A 48 -6.92 1.61 -4.05
C ALA A 48 -6.48 2.96 -3.46
N ILE A 49 -6.85 4.06 -4.12
CA ILE A 49 -6.59 5.43 -3.67
C ILE A 49 -7.29 5.70 -2.34
N ARG A 50 -8.61 5.49 -2.29
CA ARG A 50 -9.41 5.73 -1.08
C ARG A 50 -8.90 4.90 0.10
N GLU A 51 -8.65 3.61 -0.11
CA GLU A 51 -8.18 2.73 0.97
C GLU A 51 -6.79 3.13 1.47
N PHE A 52 -5.89 3.62 0.62
CA PHE A 52 -4.62 4.16 1.09
C PHE A 52 -4.81 5.37 2.03
N VAL A 53 -5.62 6.34 1.62
CA VAL A 53 -5.91 7.55 2.43
C VAL A 53 -6.57 7.17 3.75
N GLU A 54 -7.57 6.29 3.72
CA GLU A 54 -8.27 5.84 4.92
C GLU A 54 -7.38 5.00 5.86
N GLU A 55 -6.59 4.07 5.33
CA GLU A 55 -5.77 3.18 6.16
C GLU A 55 -4.54 3.86 6.75
N THR A 56 -4.10 4.96 6.13
CA THR A 56 -3.09 5.85 6.70
C THR A 56 -3.68 6.92 7.61
N GLU A 57 -5.00 6.92 7.84
CA GLU A 57 -5.70 7.93 8.66
C GLU A 57 -5.34 9.36 8.23
N THR A 58 -5.10 9.58 6.94
CA THR A 58 -4.59 10.83 6.34
C THR A 58 -3.19 11.27 6.78
N MET A 59 -2.49 10.50 7.61
CA MET A 59 -1.18 10.91 8.16
C MET A 59 -0.07 10.92 7.11
N TYR A 60 -0.14 10.06 6.08
CA TYR A 60 0.97 9.88 5.14
C TYR A 60 1.27 11.14 4.31
N LEU A 61 0.27 11.97 4.03
CA LEU A 61 0.43 13.20 3.21
C LEU A 61 0.33 14.49 4.03
N THR A 62 0.27 14.42 5.36
CA THR A 62 0.17 15.60 6.23
C THR A 62 1.46 15.81 7.01
N ASP A 63 2.03 17.01 6.99
CA ASP A 63 3.25 17.31 7.77
C ASP A 63 2.95 17.33 9.28
N GLU A 64 1.86 17.96 9.69
CA GLU A 64 1.42 18.04 11.07
C GLU A 64 0.49 16.87 11.45
N LEU A 65 1.05 15.79 11.97
CA LEU A 65 0.29 14.56 12.29
C LEU A 65 -0.89 14.79 13.23
N GLN A 66 -0.89 15.84 14.05
CA GLN A 66 -2.00 16.16 14.95
C GLN A 66 -3.27 16.65 14.22
N LEU A 67 -3.14 17.16 12.99
CA LEU A 67 -4.26 17.57 12.16
C LEU A 67 -4.88 16.42 11.36
N ALA A 68 -4.20 15.27 11.29
CA ALA A 68 -4.68 14.12 10.55
C ALA A 68 -5.96 13.54 11.18
N CYS A 69 -6.99 13.39 10.36
CA CYS A 69 -8.28 12.84 10.72
C CYS A 69 -9.06 12.40 9.47
N LEU A 70 -10.04 11.51 9.65
CA LEU A 70 -10.91 11.06 8.56
C LEU A 70 -12.09 12.03 8.33
N SER A 71 -11.85 13.34 8.27
CA SER A 71 -12.88 14.29 7.83
C SER A 71 -13.06 14.20 6.31
N ASP A 72 -14.29 14.38 5.84
CA ASP A 72 -14.61 14.29 4.40
C ASP A 72 -13.75 15.25 3.56
N GLU A 73 -13.51 16.45 4.07
CA GLU A 73 -12.67 17.46 3.42
C GLU A 73 -11.22 16.98 3.26
N LEU A 74 -10.61 16.49 4.34
CA LEU A 74 -9.21 16.07 4.34
C LEU A 74 -9.00 14.81 3.48
N VAL A 75 -9.92 13.85 3.59
CA VAL A 75 -9.92 12.64 2.78
C VAL A 75 -10.05 13.00 1.30
N THR A 76 -11.01 13.86 0.93
CA THR A 76 -11.19 14.27 -0.47
C THR A 76 -9.95 14.98 -1.02
N ARG A 77 -9.34 15.88 -0.23
CA ARG A 77 -8.10 16.55 -0.62
C ARG A 77 -6.97 15.57 -0.89
N GLN A 78 -6.75 14.61 0.02
CA GLN A 78 -5.67 13.64 -0.15
C GLN A 78 -5.94 12.63 -1.26
N ILE A 79 -7.20 12.27 -1.52
CA ILE A 79 -7.56 11.45 -2.69
C ILE A 79 -7.05 12.10 -3.97
N ILE A 80 -7.23 13.42 -4.14
CA ILE A 80 -6.74 14.17 -5.32
C ILE A 80 -5.21 14.07 -5.42
N ASP A 81 -4.49 14.18 -4.31
CA ASP A 81 -3.02 14.14 -4.33
C ASP A 81 -2.49 12.73 -4.63
N VAL A 82 -3.11 11.69 -4.07
CA VAL A 82 -2.77 10.30 -4.39
C VAL A 82 -3.16 9.97 -5.85
N GLU A 83 -4.26 10.51 -6.36
CA GLU A 83 -4.68 10.32 -7.74
C GLU A 83 -3.63 10.85 -8.74
N LYS A 84 -2.99 11.99 -8.44
CA LYS A 84 -1.87 12.53 -9.24
C LYS A 84 -0.66 11.60 -9.23
N MET A 85 -0.37 10.93 -8.10
CA MET A 85 0.71 9.95 -8.02
C MET A 85 0.41 8.73 -8.89
N PHE A 86 -0.82 8.23 -8.83
CA PHE A 86 -1.29 7.17 -9.72
C PHE A 86 -1.18 7.57 -11.18
N GLU A 87 -1.61 8.79 -11.53
CA GLU A 87 -1.57 9.26 -12.92
C GLU A 87 -0.15 9.33 -13.45
N ARG A 88 0.75 9.94 -12.68
CA ARG A 88 2.17 10.04 -13.05
C ARG A 88 2.76 8.65 -13.28
N THR A 89 2.70 7.75 -12.29
CA THR A 89 3.32 6.43 -12.41
C THR A 89 2.68 5.60 -13.52
N LEU A 90 1.35 5.56 -13.63
CA LEU A 90 0.68 4.69 -14.60
C LEU A 90 0.67 5.25 -16.02
N SER A 91 0.89 6.55 -16.22
CA SER A 91 1.12 7.12 -17.56
C SER A 91 2.45 6.66 -18.17
N GLU A 92 3.48 6.47 -17.34
CA GLU A 92 4.81 6.00 -17.74
C GLU A 92 4.89 4.47 -17.72
N HIS A 93 4.19 3.85 -16.77
CA HIS A 93 4.22 2.41 -16.52
C HIS A 93 2.80 1.81 -16.37
N PRO A 94 2.02 1.72 -17.46
CA PRO A 94 0.61 1.29 -17.41
C PRO A 94 0.38 -0.11 -16.85
N HIS A 95 1.41 -0.97 -16.86
CA HIS A 95 1.36 -2.35 -16.41
C HIS A 95 1.85 -2.55 -14.97
N TRP A 96 2.17 -1.49 -14.22
CA TRP A 96 2.61 -1.57 -12.81
C TRP A 96 1.45 -1.86 -11.84
N TRP A 97 0.83 -3.02 -12.05
CA TRP A 97 -0.17 -3.60 -11.18
C TRP A 97 -0.24 -5.11 -11.38
N CYS A 98 -0.70 -5.83 -10.37
CA CYS A 98 -0.90 -7.28 -10.43
C CYS A 98 -2.35 -7.63 -10.12
N GLN A 99 -2.90 -8.61 -10.84
CA GLN A 99 -4.12 -9.30 -10.42
C GLN A 99 -3.78 -10.35 -9.36
N ARG A 100 -4.72 -10.63 -8.46
CA ARG A 100 -4.60 -11.76 -7.54
C ARG A 100 -4.99 -13.06 -8.25
N LYS A 101 -4.16 -14.09 -8.10
CA LYS A 101 -4.46 -15.46 -8.54
C LYS A 101 -5.86 -15.88 -8.09
N PRO A 102 -6.71 -16.39 -8.99
CA PRO A 102 -7.97 -17.00 -8.64
C PRO A 102 -7.75 -18.08 -7.57
N GLY A 103 -8.36 -17.91 -6.39
CA GLY A 103 -8.36 -18.94 -5.35
C GLY A 103 -9.36 -20.05 -5.66
N LYS A 104 -9.42 -21.08 -4.80
CA LYS A 104 -10.42 -22.17 -4.87
C LYS A 104 -11.87 -21.73 -4.62
N SER A 105 -12.09 -20.47 -4.21
CA SER A 105 -13.42 -19.93 -3.96
C SER A 105 -14.16 -19.66 -5.27
N VAL A 106 -15.43 -20.03 -5.35
CA VAL A 106 -16.31 -19.73 -6.48
C VAL A 106 -17.37 -18.70 -6.02
N PRO A 107 -17.47 -17.52 -6.66
CA PRO A 107 -16.57 -17.01 -7.69
C PRO A 107 -15.19 -16.60 -7.12
N PRO A 108 -14.12 -16.57 -7.94
CA PRO A 108 -12.83 -16.09 -7.51
C PRO A 108 -12.91 -14.66 -6.98
N LYS A 109 -12.14 -14.36 -5.93
CA LYS A 109 -12.02 -12.98 -5.44
C LYS A 109 -11.19 -12.16 -6.42
N ASP A 110 -11.88 -11.44 -7.31
CA ASP A 110 -11.27 -10.48 -8.21
C ASP A 110 -10.63 -9.32 -7.42
N TRP A 111 -9.34 -9.10 -7.62
CA TRP A 111 -8.53 -8.15 -6.87
C TRP A 111 -7.35 -7.64 -7.70
N ARG A 112 -7.09 -6.33 -7.65
CA ARG A 112 -5.92 -5.68 -8.27
C ARG A 112 -5.07 -4.97 -7.22
N THR A 113 -3.75 -5.05 -7.34
CA THR A 113 -2.83 -4.26 -6.51
C THR A 113 -1.91 -3.46 -7.41
N TYR A 114 -1.89 -2.14 -7.21
CA TYR A 114 -1.06 -1.21 -7.97
C TYR A 114 0.28 -0.98 -7.27
N PHE A 115 1.34 -0.77 -8.05
CA PHE A 115 2.66 -0.38 -7.56
C PHE A 115 2.90 1.06 -8.00
N ILE A 116 2.83 2.00 -7.07
CA ILE A 116 2.75 3.43 -7.38
C ILE A 116 3.88 4.18 -6.68
N GLU A 117 4.54 5.09 -7.38
CA GLU A 117 5.58 5.92 -6.79
C GLU A 117 5.00 6.96 -5.84
N PHE A 118 5.53 6.99 -4.63
CA PHE A 118 5.22 7.96 -3.60
C PHE A 118 6.51 8.68 -3.18
N PRO A 119 6.41 9.93 -2.71
CA PRO A 119 7.51 10.56 -1.99
C PRO A 119 7.94 9.69 -0.81
N PHE A 120 9.25 9.47 -0.68
CA PHE A 120 9.77 8.78 0.49
C PHE A 120 9.43 9.59 1.73
N ARG A 121 8.88 8.94 2.74
CA ARG A 121 8.55 9.55 4.02
C ARG A 121 9.16 8.75 5.16
N ASP A 122 9.76 9.45 6.13
CA ASP A 122 10.09 8.83 7.41
C ASP A 122 8.80 8.52 8.17
N ILE A 123 8.59 7.22 8.40
CA ILE A 123 7.38 6.67 9.00
C ILE A 123 7.44 6.58 10.52
N SER A 124 8.58 6.92 11.13
CA SER A 124 8.82 6.74 12.57
C SER A 124 7.82 7.50 13.43
N LEU A 125 7.51 8.75 13.07
CA LEU A 125 6.54 9.58 13.80
C LEU A 125 5.11 9.02 13.66
N MET A 126 4.70 8.57 12.47
CA MET A 126 3.37 7.96 12.27
C MET A 126 3.22 6.66 13.06
N ASN A 127 4.25 5.81 13.03
CA ASN A 127 4.28 4.58 13.79
C ASN A 127 4.22 4.86 15.30
N HIS A 128 4.91 5.91 15.77
CA HIS A 128 4.83 6.33 17.16
C HIS A 128 3.42 6.78 17.54
N GLU A 129 2.80 7.67 16.77
CA GLU A 129 1.43 8.16 17.00
C GLU A 129 0.41 7.02 17.07
N TRP A 130 0.46 6.07 16.13
CA TRP A 130 -0.45 4.93 16.16
C TRP A 130 -0.20 4.01 17.35
N LYS A 131 1.07 3.76 17.70
CA LYS A 131 1.42 2.86 18.81
C LYS A 131 1.04 3.46 20.16
N SER A 132 1.23 4.76 20.36
CA SER A 132 0.95 5.46 21.61
C SER A 132 -0.51 5.89 21.78
N SER A 133 -1.31 5.87 20.71
CA SER A 133 -2.72 6.27 20.78
C SER A 133 -3.55 5.37 21.70
N THR A 134 -4.01 5.95 22.82
CA THR A 134 -4.91 5.32 23.81
C THR A 134 -6.33 5.90 23.79
N THR A 135 -6.54 7.02 23.11
CA THR A 135 -7.76 7.85 23.19
C THR A 135 -8.83 7.51 22.16
N GLY A 136 -8.65 6.44 21.38
CA GLY A 136 -9.61 6.04 20.34
C GLY A 136 -9.69 6.99 19.14
N ARG A 137 -8.73 7.92 19.00
CA ARG A 137 -8.63 8.90 17.91
C ARG A 137 -8.69 8.27 16.50
N PHE A 138 -8.02 7.13 16.33
CA PHE A 138 -7.88 6.48 15.02
C PHE A 138 -8.85 5.32 14.87
N LYS A 139 -9.57 5.27 13.75
CA LYS A 139 -10.46 4.16 13.41
C LYS A 139 -9.65 2.88 13.13
N LYS A 140 -8.50 3.03 12.48
CA LYS A 140 -7.53 1.99 12.14
C LYS A 140 -6.16 2.43 12.67
N ARG A 141 -5.53 1.56 13.46
CA ARG A 141 -4.12 1.72 13.84
C ARG A 141 -3.26 0.76 13.03
N ARG A 142 -2.12 1.24 12.54
CA ARG A 142 -1.18 0.50 11.71
C ARG A 142 0.24 0.75 12.13
N GLU A 143 1.12 -0.16 11.75
CA GLU A 143 2.56 0.05 11.78
C GLU A 143 3.06 -0.07 10.35
N LEU A 144 3.64 1.00 9.82
CA LEU A 144 4.18 1.02 8.47
C LEU A 144 5.62 0.50 8.47
N VAL A 145 6.02 -0.08 7.35
CA VAL A 145 7.39 -0.56 7.14
C VAL A 145 7.79 -0.40 5.68
N TRP A 146 8.97 0.17 5.45
CA TRP A 146 9.64 0.14 4.16
C TRP A 146 10.43 -1.16 4.04
N VAL A 147 10.19 -1.91 2.96
CA VAL A 147 10.91 -3.16 2.64
C VAL A 147 11.68 -2.94 1.35
N SER A 148 12.98 -3.23 1.34
CA SER A 148 13.78 -3.08 0.12
C SER A 148 13.30 -4.04 -0.97
N ALA A 149 13.55 -3.71 -2.24
CA ALA A 149 13.23 -4.60 -3.35
C ALA A 149 13.91 -5.97 -3.20
N ASP A 150 15.14 -6.00 -2.69
CA ASP A 150 15.88 -7.24 -2.44
C ASP A 150 15.22 -8.08 -1.34
N ASP A 151 14.94 -7.48 -0.19
CA ASP A 151 14.26 -8.18 0.92
C ASP A 151 12.87 -8.69 0.50
N LEU A 152 12.13 -7.90 -0.28
CA LEU A 152 10.80 -8.30 -0.74
C LEU A 152 10.88 -9.49 -1.70
N LEU A 153 11.86 -9.51 -2.61
CA LEU A 153 12.08 -10.64 -3.51
C LEU A 153 12.48 -11.90 -2.73
N ASP A 154 13.34 -11.77 -1.71
CA ASP A 154 13.72 -12.87 -0.83
C ASP A 154 12.53 -13.39 -0.02
N ILE A 155 11.64 -12.50 0.45
CA ILE A 155 10.39 -12.89 1.11
C ILE A 155 9.51 -13.71 0.16
N TYR A 156 9.33 -13.28 -1.09
CA TYR A 156 8.55 -14.03 -2.09
C TYR A 156 9.16 -15.39 -2.39
N ALA A 157 10.49 -15.51 -2.41
CA ALA A 157 11.21 -16.73 -2.75
C ALA A 157 11.26 -17.74 -1.60
N SER A 158 11.52 -17.27 -0.37
CA SER A 158 11.90 -18.15 0.75
C SER A 158 10.87 -18.18 1.87
N THR A 159 10.14 -17.09 2.11
CA THR A 159 9.17 -17.00 3.22
C THR A 159 7.86 -16.32 2.81
N PRO A 160 7.17 -16.79 1.75
CA PRO A 160 5.98 -16.10 1.23
C PRO A 160 4.84 -16.06 2.25
N ASP A 161 4.84 -16.93 3.26
CA ASP A 161 3.87 -16.91 4.36
C ASP A 161 3.95 -15.68 5.27
N LYS A 162 5.01 -14.86 5.19
CA LYS A 162 5.03 -13.54 5.84
C LYS A 162 4.16 -12.52 5.12
N LEU A 163 3.82 -12.74 3.85
CA LEU A 163 2.94 -11.87 3.08
C LEU A 163 1.48 -12.22 3.36
N TRP A 164 0.64 -11.21 3.57
CA TRP A 164 -0.78 -11.44 3.65
C TRP A 164 -1.29 -12.05 2.35
N LYS A 165 -2.29 -12.95 2.43
CA LYS A 165 -2.76 -13.75 1.28
C LYS A 165 -3.08 -12.94 0.01
N ARG A 166 -3.43 -11.66 0.13
CA ARG A 166 -3.70 -10.79 -1.04
C ARG A 166 -2.42 -10.44 -1.79
N VAL A 167 -1.37 -10.09 -1.05
CA VAL A 167 -0.02 -9.80 -1.56
C VAL A 167 0.69 -11.08 -2.02
N ARG A 168 0.62 -12.13 -1.21
CA ARG A 168 1.24 -13.44 -1.50
C ARG A 168 0.76 -14.07 -2.80
N GLN A 169 -0.48 -13.79 -3.19
CA GLN A 169 -1.15 -14.41 -4.33
C GLN A 169 -1.18 -13.50 -5.55
N LEU A 170 -0.45 -12.38 -5.57
CA LEU A 170 -0.33 -11.54 -6.75
C LEU A 170 0.39 -12.29 -7.87
N GLU A 171 -0.20 -12.26 -9.06
CA GLU A 171 0.36 -12.86 -10.27
C GLU A 171 1.59 -12.09 -10.70
N ASN A 172 2.69 -12.81 -10.95
CA ASN A 172 3.96 -12.27 -11.45
C ASN A 172 4.57 -11.14 -10.60
N ALA A 173 4.19 -11.00 -9.33
CA ALA A 173 4.68 -9.92 -8.47
C ALA A 173 6.21 -9.87 -8.38
N ALA A 174 6.89 -11.01 -8.20
CA ALA A 174 8.35 -11.05 -8.17
C ALA A 174 9.00 -10.62 -9.49
N THR A 175 8.34 -10.85 -10.63
CA THR A 175 8.82 -10.37 -11.94
C THR A 175 8.67 -8.86 -12.04
N LEU A 176 7.49 -8.32 -11.70
CA LEU A 176 7.24 -6.89 -11.71
C LEU A 176 8.16 -6.13 -10.72
N ILE A 177 8.39 -6.67 -9.52
CA ILE A 177 9.31 -6.06 -8.54
C ILE A 177 10.74 -5.99 -9.09
N ARG A 178 11.22 -7.03 -9.80
CA ARG A 178 12.54 -6.98 -10.46
C ARG A 178 12.59 -5.93 -11.55
N GLU A 179 11.53 -5.82 -12.34
CA GLU A 179 11.40 -4.81 -13.39
C GLU A 179 11.46 -3.40 -12.79
N ILE A 180 10.59 -3.09 -11.82
CA ILE A 180 10.58 -1.80 -11.09
C ILE A 180 11.98 -1.48 -10.54
N LYS A 181 12.62 -2.48 -9.91
CA LYS A 181 13.97 -2.33 -9.36
C LYS A 181 15.00 -1.93 -10.42
N ILE A 182 14.91 -2.49 -11.63
CA ILE A 182 15.81 -2.15 -12.74
C ILE A 182 15.47 -0.77 -13.28
N THR A 183 14.20 -0.48 -13.54
CA THR A 183 13.73 0.79 -14.09
C THR A 183 14.13 1.98 -13.22
N LEU A 184 13.95 1.88 -11.91
CA LEU A 184 14.18 2.99 -10.98
C LEU A 184 15.59 3.05 -10.39
N ARG A 185 16.47 2.06 -10.67
CA ARG A 185 17.88 2.09 -10.23
C ARG A 185 18.74 3.12 -10.97
N HIS A 186 18.23 3.66 -12.08
CA HIS A 186 18.93 4.59 -12.96
C HIS A 186 18.54 6.06 -12.75
N ILE A 187 17.72 6.34 -11.73
CA ILE A 187 17.29 7.68 -11.31
C ILE A 187 18.06 8.06 -10.04
#